data_AF-A0A936PQI1-F1
#
_entry.id   AF-A0A936PQI1-F1
#
_cell.length_a   1.000
_cell.length_b   1.000
_cell.length_c   1.000
_cell.angle_alpha   90.00
_cell.angle_beta   90.00
_cell.angle_gamma   90.00
#
_symmetry.space_group_name_H-M   'P 1'
#
loop_
_entity.id
_entity.type
_entity.pdbx_description
1 polymer ?
#
loop_
_entity_poly.entity_id
_entity_poly.type
_entity_poly.pdbx_seq_one_letter_code
_entity_poly.pdbx_strand_id
1 'polypeptide(L)'
;MSTEAIQARIKVGVTVLAMLESLKGGVVDGNPVGLEIDSRAVPYLKHVITGFTDGPMASKVEAILSAQEPGHEKWRRFTLLRERPGLWKLSVFPTPFNNASAPLSPGIPPSASRAGMMA
;
A
#
# COMPACT_ATOMS: atom_id res chain seq x y z
N MET A 1 11.02 -15.52 -2.23
CA MET A 1 9.73 -14.99 -1.73
C MET A 1 8.89 -14.66 -2.96
N SER A 2 7.61 -15.06 -2.98
CA SER A 2 6.63 -14.64 -4.00
C SER A 2 6.04 -13.26 -3.64
N THR A 3 5.25 -12.66 -4.53
CA THR A 3 4.48 -11.43 -4.24
C THR A 3 3.57 -11.55 -3.01
N GLU A 4 3.02 -12.75 -2.76
CA GLU A 4 2.24 -13.05 -1.55
C GLU A 4 3.07 -12.84 -0.26
N ALA A 5 4.38 -13.04 -0.32
CA ALA A 5 5.27 -12.82 0.82
C ALA A 5 5.53 -11.34 1.10
N ILE A 6 5.31 -10.42 0.14
CA ILE A 6 5.32 -8.98 0.40
C ILE A 6 4.05 -8.56 1.12
N GLN A 7 2.89 -9.06 0.68
CA GLN A 7 1.59 -8.78 1.30
C GLN A 7 1.55 -9.25 2.76
N ALA A 8 2.10 -10.43 3.06
CA ALA A 8 2.19 -10.96 4.43
C ALA A 8 2.99 -10.07 5.41
N ARG A 9 3.78 -9.12 4.90
CA ARG A 9 4.58 -8.20 5.71
C ARG A 9 3.90 -6.84 5.92
N ILE A 10 2.80 -6.58 5.22
CA ILE A 10 1.98 -5.38 5.46
C ILE A 10 1.20 -5.60 6.75
N LYS A 11 1.37 -4.69 7.71
CA LYS A 11 0.71 -4.74 9.02
C LYS A 11 -0.10 -3.48 9.27
N VAL A 12 -1.28 -3.65 9.85
CA VAL A 12 -2.08 -2.54 10.41
C VAL A 12 -1.49 -2.14 11.77
N GLY A 13 -1.60 -0.86 12.12
CA GLY A 13 -1.12 -0.31 13.39
C GLY A 13 0.35 0.12 13.39
N VAL A 14 1.07 -0.03 12.27
CA VAL A 14 2.44 0.49 12.11
C VAL A 14 2.45 1.69 11.17
N THR A 15 3.48 2.51 11.24
CA THR A 15 3.65 3.62 10.29
C THR A 15 3.97 3.10 8.89
N VAL A 16 3.66 3.89 7.87
CA VAL A 16 4.07 3.59 6.48
C VAL A 16 5.59 3.39 6.40
N LEU A 17 6.38 4.21 7.09
CA LEU A 17 7.83 4.06 7.18
C LEU A 17 8.24 2.70 7.76
N ALA A 18 7.70 2.32 8.92
CA ALA A 18 8.03 1.07 9.57
C ALA A 18 7.65 -0.15 8.72
N MET A 19 6.52 -0.06 7.99
CA MET A 19 6.14 -1.08 7.01
C MET A 19 7.20 -1.18 5.90
N LEU A 20 7.61 -0.07 5.28
CA LEU A 20 8.66 -0.07 4.26
C LEU A 20 9.98 -0.63 4.79
N GLU A 21 10.39 -0.25 6.00
CA GLU A 21 11.60 -0.78 6.63
C GLU A 21 11.54 -2.29 6.86
N SER A 22 10.36 -2.84 7.17
CA SER A 22 10.18 -4.28 7.30
C SER A 22 10.33 -5.06 5.98
N LEU A 23 10.13 -4.39 4.85
CA LEU A 23 10.35 -4.96 3.53
C LEU A 23 11.84 -4.96 3.15
N LYS A 24 12.61 -3.97 3.64
CA LYS A 24 14.06 -3.87 3.39
C LYS A 24 14.79 -5.13 3.88
N GLY A 25 15.86 -5.49 3.17
CA GLY A 25 16.68 -6.66 3.50
C GLY A 25 16.06 -8.02 3.14
N GLY A 26 14.85 -8.04 2.56
CA GLY A 26 14.27 -9.25 1.98
C GLY A 26 14.88 -9.60 0.61
N VAL A 27 14.64 -10.84 0.18
CA VAL A 27 14.93 -11.32 -1.18
C VAL A 27 13.67 -11.97 -1.77
N VAL A 28 13.19 -11.45 -2.90
CA VAL A 28 11.99 -11.89 -3.62
C VAL A 28 12.41 -12.43 -4.98
N ASP A 29 12.07 -13.68 -5.26
CA ASP A 29 12.47 -14.39 -6.49
C ASP A 29 13.95 -14.19 -6.86
N GLY A 30 14.84 -14.34 -5.89
CA GLY A 30 16.30 -14.18 -6.08
C GLY A 30 16.79 -12.73 -6.19
N ASN A 31 15.90 -11.74 -6.14
CA ASN A 31 16.24 -10.32 -6.24
C ASN A 31 16.16 -9.64 -4.86
N PRO A 32 17.16 -8.83 -4.47
CA PRO A 32 17.07 -8.05 -3.23
C PRO A 32 15.93 -7.03 -3.33
N VAL A 33 15.22 -6.83 -2.22
CA VAL A 33 14.12 -5.86 -2.16
C VAL A 33 14.67 -4.43 -2.16
N GLY A 34 14.42 -3.72 -3.26
CA GLY A 34 14.57 -2.28 -3.42
C GLY A 34 13.24 -1.55 -3.23
N LEU A 35 13.31 -0.35 -2.66
CA LEU A 35 12.15 0.51 -2.41
C LEU A 35 12.41 1.91 -2.94
N GLU A 36 11.49 2.41 -3.75
CA GLU A 36 11.41 3.80 -4.18
C GLU A 36 10.21 4.47 -3.52
N ILE A 37 10.36 5.74 -3.14
CA ILE A 37 9.30 6.52 -2.51
C ILE A 37 9.06 7.75 -3.38
N ASP A 38 7.83 7.94 -3.85
CA ASP A 38 7.41 9.19 -4.50
C ASP A 38 7.67 10.36 -3.54
N SER A 39 8.30 11.44 -4.02
CA SER A 39 8.62 12.61 -3.18
C SER A 39 7.39 13.20 -2.49
N ARG A 40 6.21 13.06 -3.09
CA ARG A 40 4.93 13.50 -2.52
C ARG A 40 4.48 12.65 -1.34
N ALA A 41 4.94 11.41 -1.24
CA ALA A 41 4.62 10.49 -0.14
C ALA A 41 5.47 10.74 1.12
N VAL A 42 6.65 11.36 0.96
CA VAL A 42 7.63 11.59 2.03
C VAL A 42 7.04 12.28 3.27
N PRO A 43 6.22 13.35 3.15
CA PRO A 43 5.64 14.01 4.32
C PRO A 43 4.71 13.12 5.16
N TYR A 44 4.21 12.03 4.55
CA TYR A 44 3.14 11.21 5.11
C TYR A 44 3.63 9.84 5.59
N LEU A 45 4.95 9.58 5.58
CA LEU A 45 5.50 8.28 5.96
C LEU A 45 5.27 7.93 7.45
N LYS A 46 4.98 8.93 8.29
CA LYS A 46 4.62 8.75 9.70
C LYS A 46 3.15 8.38 9.91
N HIS A 47 2.32 8.37 8.87
CA HIS A 47 0.92 7.95 8.98
C HIS A 47 0.82 6.48 9.36
N VAL A 48 -0.16 6.14 10.20
CA VAL A 48 -0.39 4.79 10.71
C VAL A 48 -1.30 4.05 9.75
N ILE A 49 -0.86 2.91 9.24
CA ILE A 49 -1.70 2.06 8.37
C ILE A 49 -2.88 1.55 9.19
N THR A 50 -4.10 1.89 8.76
CA THR A 50 -5.34 1.43 9.41
C THR A 50 -6.04 0.33 8.62
N GLY A 51 -5.66 0.14 7.35
CA GLY A 51 -6.18 -0.93 6.51
C GLY A 51 -5.43 -1.03 5.18
N PHE A 52 -5.57 -2.16 4.50
CA PHE A 52 -5.05 -2.34 3.15
C PHE A 52 -5.94 -3.30 2.35
N THR A 53 -5.76 -3.28 1.04
CA THR A 53 -6.37 -4.23 0.10
C THR A 53 -5.35 -4.58 -0.96
N ASP A 54 -5.38 -5.81 -1.42
CA ASP A 54 -4.49 -6.28 -2.46
C ASP A 54 -4.78 -5.58 -3.78
N GLY A 55 -3.74 -5.40 -4.58
CA GLY A 55 -3.91 -4.94 -5.94
C GLY A 55 -4.55 -6.01 -6.85
N PRO A 56 -5.08 -5.63 -8.01
CA PRO A 56 -5.62 -6.59 -8.98
C PRO A 56 -4.54 -7.57 -9.45
N MET A 57 -4.86 -8.87 -9.59
CA MET A 57 -3.88 -9.94 -9.91
C MET A 57 -3.07 -9.72 -11.19
N ALA A 58 -3.60 -8.97 -12.18
CA ALA A 58 -2.92 -8.67 -13.44
C ALA A 58 -2.24 -7.28 -13.46
N SER A 59 -2.20 -6.59 -12.33
CA SER A 59 -1.68 -5.22 -12.21
C SER A 59 -0.25 -5.20 -11.66
N LYS A 60 0.44 -4.08 -11.89
CA LYS A 60 1.65 -3.73 -11.15
C LYS A 60 1.35 -3.30 -9.70
N VAL A 61 0.09 -3.08 -9.35
CA VAL A 61 -0.31 -2.73 -7.98
C VAL A 61 -0.26 -3.99 -7.12
N GLU A 62 0.52 -3.95 -6.05
CA GLU A 62 0.63 -5.05 -5.08
C GLU A 62 -0.34 -4.86 -3.91
N ALA A 63 -0.44 -3.62 -3.43
CA ALA A 63 -1.32 -3.26 -2.34
C ALA A 63 -1.73 -1.79 -2.41
N ILE A 64 -2.92 -1.52 -1.89
CA ILE A 64 -3.45 -0.19 -1.66
C ILE A 64 -3.64 -0.03 -0.15
N LEU A 65 -3.00 0.97 0.44
CA LEU A 65 -2.99 1.20 1.88
C LEU A 65 -3.84 2.42 2.21
N SER A 66 -4.60 2.35 3.30
CA SER A 66 -5.17 3.51 3.97
C SER A 66 -4.33 3.78 5.22
N ALA A 67 -3.72 4.97 5.31
CA ALA A 67 -2.97 5.35 6.50
C ALA A 67 -3.47 6.68 7.08
N GLN A 68 -3.70 6.67 8.39
CA GLN A 68 -4.22 7.77 9.19
C GLN A 68 -3.11 8.70 9.64
N GLU A 69 -3.39 10.00 9.59
CA GLU A 69 -2.57 11.02 10.22
C GLU A 69 -2.63 10.89 11.75
N PRO A 70 -1.49 10.77 12.45
CA PRO A 70 -1.48 10.56 13.91
C PRO A 70 -2.19 11.70 14.65
N GLY A 71 -3.20 11.35 15.45
CA GLY A 71 -3.98 12.33 16.21
C GLY A 71 -5.06 13.08 15.42
N HIS A 72 -5.29 12.73 14.14
CA HIS A 72 -6.28 13.38 13.29
C HIS A 72 -7.21 12.35 12.64
N GLU A 73 -8.47 12.72 12.40
CA GLU A 73 -9.44 11.93 11.63
C GLU A 73 -9.28 12.14 10.12
N LYS A 74 -8.03 12.04 9.64
CA LYS A 74 -7.70 12.17 8.22
C LYS A 74 -6.87 10.99 7.77
N TRP A 75 -7.23 10.44 6.62
CA TRP A 75 -6.55 9.33 5.99
C TRP A 75 -6.01 9.71 4.63
N ARG A 76 -4.96 9.02 4.21
CA ARG A 76 -4.41 9.09 2.86
C ARG A 76 -4.26 7.69 2.30
N ARG A 77 -4.41 7.62 0.98
CA ARG A 77 -4.25 6.38 0.22
C ARG A 77 -2.84 6.31 -0.32
N PHE A 78 -2.21 5.16 -0.13
CA PHE A 78 -0.93 4.84 -0.73
C PHE A 78 -1.10 3.65 -1.67
N THR A 79 -0.27 3.59 -2.69
CA THR A 79 -0.24 2.50 -3.65
C THR A 79 1.17 1.96 -3.69
N LEU A 80 1.33 0.69 -3.33
CA LEU A 80 2.58 -0.04 -3.48
C LEU A 80 2.57 -0.71 -4.86
N LEU A 81 3.48 -0.28 -5.73
CA LEU A 81 3.63 -0.75 -7.09
C LEU A 81 4.85 -1.64 -7.19
N ARG A 82 4.76 -2.80 -7.85
CA ARG A 82 5.92 -3.58 -8.31
C ARG A 82 6.32 -3.08 -9.69
N GLU A 83 7.41 -2.34 -9.76
CA GLU A 83 7.92 -1.78 -11.02
C GLU A 83 8.62 -2.86 -11.86
N ARG A 84 9.38 -3.72 -11.18
CA ARG A 84 10.10 -4.89 -11.74
C ARG A 84 10.40 -5.89 -10.62
N PRO A 85 10.84 -7.13 -10.92
CA PRO A 85 11.23 -8.09 -9.89
C PRO A 85 12.23 -7.47 -8.89
N GLY A 86 11.91 -7.57 -7.60
CA GLY A 86 12.75 -7.01 -6.54
C GLY A 86 12.61 -5.50 -6.31
N LEU A 87 11.86 -4.72 -7.10
CA LEU A 87 11.72 -3.27 -6.91
C LEU A 87 10.27 -2.85 -6.75
N TRP A 88 9.98 -2.22 -5.61
CA TRP A 88 8.68 -1.62 -5.32
C TRP A 88 8.75 -0.11 -5.19
N LYS A 89 7.70 0.56 -5.63
CA LYS A 89 7.51 2.00 -5.52
C LYS A 89 6.28 2.31 -4.70
N LEU A 90 6.44 3.16 -3.69
CA LEU A 90 5.33 3.72 -2.92
C LEU A 90 4.90 5.04 -3.54
N SER A 91 3.65 5.12 -3.98
CA SER A 91 2.98 6.35 -4.42
C SER A 91 1.89 6.75 -3.43
N VAL A 92 1.50 8.02 -3.42
CA VAL A 92 0.41 8.54 -2.58
C VAL A 92 -0.64 9.23 -3.44
N PHE A 93 -1.91 9.05 -3.08
CA PHE A 93 -3.00 9.83 -3.65
C PHE A 93 -3.05 11.21 -2.97
N PRO A 94 -3.11 12.32 -3.74
CA PRO A 94 -2.92 13.66 -3.19
C PRO A 94 -4.03 14.10 -2.23
N THR A 95 -5.25 13.59 -2.41
CA THR A 95 -6.42 14.04 -1.65
C THR A 95 -6.63 13.19 -0.40
N PRO A 96 -6.65 13.78 0.81
CA PRO A 96 -7.03 13.08 2.03
C PRO A 96 -8.54 12.80 2.06
N PHE A 97 -8.96 11.86 2.90
CA PHE A 97 -10.36 11.48 3.09
C PHE A 97 -10.65 11.24 4.58
N ASN A 98 -11.94 11.25 4.96
CA ASN A 98 -12.40 11.29 6.35
C ASN A 98 -12.89 9.94 6.90
N ASN A 99 -12.63 8.81 6.21
CA ASN A 99 -13.02 7.48 6.71
C ASN A 99 -12.02 6.38 6.34
N ALA A 100 -11.74 5.44 7.24
CA ALA A 100 -10.78 4.35 6.98
C ALA A 100 -11.30 3.28 6.00
N SER A 101 -12.62 3.12 5.90
CA SER A 101 -13.31 1.93 5.35
C SER A 101 -13.24 1.75 3.84
N ALA A 102 -12.51 2.61 3.12
CA ALA A 102 -12.45 2.51 1.67
C ALA A 102 -11.08 2.93 1.13
N PRO A 103 -10.08 2.04 1.13
CA PRO A 103 -8.92 2.22 0.25
C PRO A 103 -9.36 2.43 -1.23
N LEU A 104 -10.60 2.09 -1.60
CA LEU A 104 -11.15 2.15 -2.94
C LEU A 104 -12.30 3.18 -3.21
N SER A 105 -12.76 4.01 -2.26
CA SER A 105 -13.84 5.02 -2.51
C SER A 105 -13.32 6.47 -2.59
N PRO A 106 -14.04 7.40 -3.26
CA PRO A 106 -14.52 7.41 -4.64
C PRO A 106 -13.49 8.08 -5.58
N GLY A 107 -13.34 7.54 -6.80
CA GLY A 107 -12.37 8.01 -7.82
C GLY A 107 -11.53 6.90 -8.47
N ILE A 108 -11.77 5.63 -8.15
CA ILE A 108 -11.21 4.47 -8.86
C ILE A 108 -12.33 3.81 -9.69
N PRO A 109 -12.13 3.54 -10.99
CA PRO A 109 -13.16 2.93 -11.84
C PRO A 109 -13.61 1.54 -11.36
N PRO A 110 -14.87 1.15 -11.63
CA PRO A 110 -15.54 -0.01 -11.01
C PRO A 110 -14.96 -1.39 -11.34
N SER A 111 -13.98 -1.50 -12.23
CA SER A 111 -13.43 -2.79 -12.69
C SER A 111 -12.34 -3.38 -11.78
N ALA A 112 -11.94 -2.70 -10.70
CA ALA A 112 -10.85 -3.15 -9.82
C ALA A 112 -11.28 -3.69 -8.44
N SER A 113 -12.58 -3.75 -8.15
CA SER A 113 -13.09 -4.24 -6.86
C SER A 113 -13.79 -5.59 -7.04
N ARG A 114 -13.15 -6.68 -6.62
CA ARG A 114 -13.82 -7.98 -6.44
C ARG A 114 -14.77 -7.87 -5.23
N ALA A 115 -15.93 -7.24 -5.44
CA ALA A 115 -17.09 -7.41 -4.58
C ALA A 115 -18.03 -8.40 -5.28
N GLY A 116 -17.97 -9.66 -4.85
CA GLY A 116 -18.91 -10.69 -5.31
C GLY A 116 -18.29 -12.08 -5.46
N MET A 117 -17.93 -12.72 -4.35
CA MET A 117 -17.98 -14.19 -4.25
C MET A 117 -17.93 -14.60 -2.78
N MET A 118 -19.07 -14.47 -2.09
CA MET A 118 -19.56 -15.39 -1.05
C MET A 118 -21.04 -15.10 -0.80
N ALA A 119 -21.88 -15.76 -1.60
CA ALA A 119 -23.19 -16.33 -1.25
C ALA A 119 -23.52 -17.37 -2.32
#